data_AF-A0A8X7BQ09-F1
#
_entry.id   AF-A0A8X7BQ09-F1
#
_cell.length_a   1.000
_cell.length_b   1.000
_cell.length_c   1.000
_cell.angle_alpha   90.00
_cell.angle_beta   90.00
_cell.angle_gamma   90.00
#
_symmetry.space_group_name_H-M   'P 1'
#
loop_
_entity.id
_entity.type
_entity.pdbx_description
1 polymer ?
#
loop_
_entity_poly.entity_id
_entity_poly.type
_entity_poly.pdbx_seq_one_letter_code
_entity_poly.pdbx_strand_id
1 'polypeptide(L)'
;MDENLESCFKLKNTSYKPNLPLLSKEMQDASCENTFLHKIRGLLRVYDHEVQKKGEVEGGLQECQKLCKEEDRCRSIGYAQHLSELDPATGLYLKKERQCWIYFRSTSTATVHTPNGLSGDLGIYDRRCY
;
A
#
# COMPACT_ATOMS: atom_id res chain seq x y z
N MET A 1 -15.89 -48.17 -4.29
CA MET A 1 -17.15 -47.48 -3.97
C MET A 1 -17.22 -47.41 -2.45
N ASP A 2 -16.89 -46.35 -1.72
CA ASP A 2 -16.32 -45.00 -1.91
C ASP A 2 -15.85 -44.63 -0.47
N GLU A 3 -14.58 -44.29 -0.23
CA GLU A 3 -14.04 -42.94 -0.01
C GLU A 3 -14.73 -42.07 1.07
N ASN A 4 -13.87 -41.41 1.88
CA ASN A 4 -14.10 -40.32 2.87
C ASN A 4 -14.40 -40.78 4.31
N LEU A 5 -13.46 -40.82 5.28
CA LEU A 5 -12.34 -39.91 5.61
C LEU A 5 -12.83 -38.50 6.02
N GLU A 6 -13.69 -38.42 7.04
CA GLU A 6 -13.93 -37.17 7.75
C GLU A 6 -12.75 -36.84 8.67
N SER A 7 -11.96 -35.92 8.14
CA SER A 7 -10.74 -35.33 8.66
C SER A 7 -10.92 -34.65 10.02
N CYS A 8 -10.12 -35.10 10.98
CA CYS A 8 -9.61 -34.28 12.07
C CYS A 8 -8.90 -33.04 11.52
N PHE A 9 -9.50 -31.85 11.63
CA PHE A 9 -8.71 -30.62 11.77
C PHE A 9 -9.45 -29.57 12.60
N LYS A 10 -9.27 -29.68 13.93
CA LYS A 10 -9.31 -28.53 14.83
C LYS A 10 -8.17 -27.58 14.44
N LEU A 11 -8.47 -26.50 13.70
CA LEU A 11 -7.58 -25.34 13.64
C LEU A 11 -8.27 -24.13 14.28
N LYS A 12 -7.92 -23.99 15.55
CA LYS A 12 -7.82 -22.79 16.37
C LYS A 12 -8.19 -21.49 15.65
N ASN A 13 -9.31 -20.93 16.11
CA ASN A 13 -9.64 -19.52 16.07
C ASN A 13 -8.47 -18.69 16.66
N THR A 14 -7.50 -18.33 15.83
CA THR A 14 -6.58 -17.24 16.15
C THR A 14 -7.31 -15.94 15.83
N SER A 15 -7.98 -15.40 16.84
CA SER A 15 -8.42 -14.01 16.86
C SER A 15 -7.17 -13.14 16.69
N TYR A 16 -6.90 -12.71 15.46
CA TYR A 16 -5.91 -11.67 15.19
C TYR A 16 -6.44 -10.38 15.83
N LYS A 17 -5.92 -10.03 17.01
CA LYS A 17 -6.10 -8.70 17.55
C LYS A 17 -5.46 -7.72 16.57
N PRO A 18 -6.21 -6.78 15.96
CA PRO A 18 -5.57 -5.73 15.19
C PRO A 18 -4.60 -5.00 16.11
N ASN A 19 -3.43 -4.64 15.61
CA ASN A 19 -2.44 -3.83 16.30
C ASN A 19 -3.03 -2.44 16.60
N LEU A 20 -3.86 -2.36 17.64
CA LEU A 20 -4.59 -1.18 18.09
C LEU A 20 -3.72 0.04 18.44
N PRO A 21 -2.49 -0.07 19.00
CA PRO A 21 -1.78 1.12 19.47
C PRO A 21 -1.12 1.95 18.35
N LEU A 22 -0.93 1.41 17.14
CA LEU A 22 -0.38 2.16 16.00
C LEU A 22 -1.49 2.88 15.22
N LEU A 23 -2.69 2.29 15.20
CA LEU A 23 -3.89 2.87 14.61
C LEU A 23 -4.19 4.25 15.23
N SER A 24 -4.08 4.35 16.57
CA SER A 24 -4.43 5.54 17.33
C SER A 24 -3.50 6.72 17.07
N LYS A 25 -2.21 6.49 16.79
CA LYS A 25 -1.23 7.57 16.55
C LYS A 25 -1.50 8.37 15.28
N GLU A 26 -2.05 7.74 14.23
CA GLU A 26 -2.37 8.42 12.98
C GLU A 26 -3.85 8.83 12.87
N MET A 27 -4.72 8.29 13.72
CA MET A 27 -6.14 8.67 13.77
C MET A 27 -6.44 9.85 14.71
N GLN A 28 -5.56 10.14 15.67
CA GLN A 28 -5.67 11.31 16.55
C GLN A 28 -4.76 12.42 16.02
N ASP A 29 -5.35 13.38 15.31
CA ASP A 29 -4.84 14.76 15.15
C ASP A 29 -3.44 14.97 14.56
N ALA A 30 -2.85 14.00 13.86
CA ALA A 30 -1.55 14.27 13.24
C ALA A 30 -1.70 15.32 12.12
N SER A 31 -1.11 16.50 12.31
CA SER A 31 -1.09 17.58 11.33
C SER A 31 0.02 17.31 10.32
N CYS A 32 -0.33 17.24 9.03
CA CYS A 32 0.66 16.99 7.98
C CYS A 32 1.00 18.26 7.20
N GLU A 33 2.29 18.48 6.99
CA GLU A 33 2.80 19.49 6.08
C GLU A 33 2.52 19.11 4.62
N ASN A 34 2.68 20.08 3.70
CA ASN A 34 2.61 19.84 2.26
C ASN A 34 3.92 19.30 1.66
N THR A 35 4.80 18.75 2.50
CA THR A 35 6.13 18.26 2.14
C THR A 35 6.20 16.74 2.28
N PHE A 36 7.05 16.12 1.46
CA PHE A 36 7.29 14.68 1.45
C PHE A 36 8.75 14.38 1.77
N LEU A 37 8.96 13.26 2.46
CA LEU A 37 10.28 12.72 2.76
C LEU A 37 10.90 12.07 1.51
N HIS A 38 12.16 11.68 1.64
CA HIS A 38 12.91 11.01 0.58
C HIS A 38 12.28 9.66 0.21
N LYS A 39 12.53 9.22 -1.03
CA LYS A 39 12.03 7.95 -1.57
C LYS A 39 12.51 6.77 -0.73
N ILE A 40 11.57 5.92 -0.33
CA ILE A 40 11.82 4.61 0.28
C ILE A 40 11.43 3.54 -0.74
N ARG A 41 12.31 2.57 -1.02
CA ARG A 41 12.06 1.55 -2.06
C ARG A 41 10.99 0.54 -1.60
N GLY A 42 9.99 0.31 -2.44
CA GLY A 42 8.92 -0.68 -2.20
C GLY A 42 7.51 -0.07 -2.23
N LEU A 43 6.56 -0.77 -1.62
CA LEU A 43 5.17 -0.36 -1.40
C LEU A 43 4.76 -0.65 0.05
N LEU A 44 3.77 0.07 0.56
CA LEU A 44 3.24 -0.19 1.90
C LEU A 44 2.28 -1.38 1.89
N ARG A 45 2.47 -2.29 2.86
CA ARG A 45 1.51 -3.36 3.16
C ARG A 45 0.47 -2.80 4.12
N VAL A 46 -0.73 -2.54 3.60
CA VAL A 46 -1.86 -1.99 4.35
C VAL A 46 -3.15 -2.73 3.99
N TYR A 47 -4.22 -2.51 4.74
CA TYR A 47 -5.54 -3.03 4.38
C TYR A 47 -6.16 -2.23 3.23
N ASP A 48 -7.12 -2.83 2.51
CA ASP A 48 -7.75 -2.21 1.33
C ASP A 48 -8.41 -0.85 1.63
N HIS A 49 -8.92 -0.65 2.85
CA HIS A 49 -9.53 0.62 3.27
C HIS A 49 -8.50 1.70 3.67
N GLU A 50 -7.22 1.35 3.69
CA GLU A 50 -6.09 2.22 4.04
C GLU A 50 -5.28 2.66 2.82
N VAL A 51 -5.71 2.27 1.62
CA VAL A 51 -5.09 2.65 0.36
C VAL A 51 -6.15 3.00 -0.68
N GLN A 52 -5.88 4.03 -1.47
CA GLN A 52 -6.58 4.28 -2.72
C GLN A 52 -5.60 4.13 -3.88
N LYS A 53 -5.85 3.15 -4.76
CA LYS A 53 -5.11 3.04 -6.03
C LYS A 53 -5.74 4.01 -7.03
N LYS A 54 -5.04 5.12 -7.33
CA LYS A 54 -5.47 6.07 -8.36
C LYS A 54 -5.17 5.56 -9.77
N GLY A 55 -4.16 4.71 -9.91
CA GLY A 55 -3.72 4.18 -11.20
C GLY A 55 -2.77 5.14 -11.89
N GLU A 56 -2.90 5.28 -13.20
CA GLU A 56 -2.03 6.16 -14.00
C GLU A 56 -2.35 7.64 -13.74
N VAL A 57 -1.32 8.46 -13.50
CA VAL A 57 -1.43 9.92 -13.31
C VAL A 57 -0.57 10.66 -14.36
N GLU A 58 -1.15 11.60 -15.09
CA GLU A 58 -0.51 12.24 -16.24
C GLU A 58 0.72 13.07 -15.87
N GLY A 59 0.63 13.85 -14.80
CA GLY A 59 1.66 14.70 -14.20
C GLY A 59 2.66 13.97 -13.30
N GLY A 60 2.62 12.64 -13.31
CA GLY A 60 3.58 11.78 -12.63
C GLY A 60 3.64 11.98 -11.11
N LEU A 61 4.85 11.97 -10.55
CA LEU A 61 5.06 12.04 -9.09
C LEU A 61 4.42 13.29 -8.47
N GLN A 62 4.52 14.44 -9.14
CA GLN A 62 4.00 15.71 -8.62
C GLN A 62 2.47 15.69 -8.52
N GLU A 63 1.80 15.08 -9.51
CA GLU A 63 0.35 14.91 -9.46
C GLU A 63 -0.07 13.95 -8.35
N CYS A 64 0.64 12.82 -8.18
CA CYS A 64 0.38 11.89 -7.09
C CYS A 64 0.54 12.56 -5.70
N GLN A 65 1.57 13.40 -5.54
CA GLN A 65 1.75 14.21 -4.33
C GLN A 65 0.63 15.23 -4.12
N LYS A 66 0.14 15.87 -5.20
CA LYS A 66 -0.98 16.80 -5.14
C LYS A 66 -2.25 16.11 -4.68
N LEU A 67 -2.59 14.96 -5.27
CA LEU A 67 -3.76 14.16 -4.90
C LEU A 67 -3.72 13.73 -3.42
N CYS A 68 -2.55 13.42 -2.88
CA CYS A 68 -2.39 13.16 -1.45
C CYS A 68 -2.66 14.38 -0.57
N LYS A 69 -2.25 15.59 -1.00
CA LYS A 69 -2.50 16.83 -0.22
C LYS A 69 -3.98 17.20 -0.17
N GLU A 70 -4.75 16.81 -1.18
CA GLU A 70 -6.21 17.01 -1.25
C GLU A 70 -6.99 15.99 -0.41
N GLU A 71 -6.35 14.91 0.04
CA GLU A 71 -6.94 13.89 0.90
C GLU A 71 -6.41 14.07 2.33
N ASP A 72 -7.30 14.53 3.24
CA ASP A 72 -6.96 14.84 4.63
C ASP A 72 -6.32 13.67 5.38
N ARG A 73 -6.71 12.44 5.01
CA ARG A 73 -6.21 11.22 5.65
C ARG A 73 -4.87 10.75 5.09
N CYS A 74 -4.37 11.35 4.01
CA CYS A 74 -3.15 10.89 3.37
C CYS A 74 -1.92 11.07 4.25
N ARG A 75 -1.19 9.98 4.47
CA ARG A 75 0.05 9.93 5.25
C ARG A 75 1.27 9.61 4.39
N SER A 76 1.08 8.95 3.26
CA SER A 76 2.16 8.69 2.30
C SER A 76 1.60 8.40 0.91
N ILE A 77 2.48 8.44 -0.09
CA ILE A 77 2.15 7.99 -1.45
C ILE A 77 3.04 6.84 -1.86
N GLY A 78 2.51 5.93 -2.66
CA GLY A 78 3.28 5.05 -3.52
C GLY A 78 3.31 5.64 -4.93
N TYR A 79 4.46 5.64 -5.58
CA TYR A 79 4.59 6.03 -6.97
C TYR A 79 5.64 5.17 -7.69
N ALA A 80 5.33 4.80 -8.93
CA ALA A 80 6.25 4.15 -9.85
C ALA A 80 6.11 4.76 -11.24
N GLN A 81 7.21 5.26 -11.80
CA GLN A 81 7.22 5.73 -13.18
C GLN A 81 7.03 4.55 -14.14
N HIS A 82 7.65 3.42 -13.83
CA HIS A 82 7.61 2.18 -14.61
C HIS A 82 7.38 0.99 -13.68
N LEU A 83 6.31 0.26 -13.93
CA LEU A 83 5.93 -0.95 -13.22
C LEU A 83 5.72 -2.09 -14.21
N SER A 84 6.25 -3.27 -13.89
CA SER A 84 5.85 -4.52 -14.52
C SER A 84 5.11 -5.36 -13.48
N GLU A 85 3.89 -5.77 -13.81
CA GLU A 85 3.01 -6.57 -12.96
C GLU A 85 2.65 -7.86 -13.69
N LEU A 86 2.84 -9.01 -13.05
CA LEU A 86 2.41 -10.31 -13.56
C LEU A 86 0.88 -10.37 -13.56
N ASP A 87 0.28 -10.54 -14.74
CA ASP A 87 -1.13 -10.85 -14.87
C ASP A 87 -1.35 -12.36 -14.62
N PRO A 88 -2.03 -12.75 -13.53
CA PRO A 88 -2.24 -14.16 -13.21
C PRO A 88 -3.17 -14.87 -14.21
N ALA A 89 -4.02 -14.15 -14.95
CA ALA A 89 -4.93 -14.76 -15.91
C ALA A 89 -4.20 -15.20 -17.19
N THR A 90 -3.23 -14.40 -17.65
CA THR A 90 -2.47 -14.66 -18.88
C THR A 90 -1.07 -15.20 -18.64
N GLY A 91 -0.54 -15.06 -17.43
CA GLY A 91 0.85 -15.39 -17.09
C GLY A 91 1.88 -14.41 -17.69
N LEU A 92 1.43 -13.29 -18.26
CA LEU A 92 2.29 -12.30 -18.91
C LEU A 92 2.59 -11.12 -17.99
N TYR A 93 3.75 -10.50 -18.16
CA TYR A 93 4.08 -9.25 -17.48
C TYR A 93 3.48 -8.06 -18.25
N LEU A 94 2.58 -7.34 -17.60
CA LEU A 94 2.01 -6.10 -18.11
C LEU A 94 2.86 -4.92 -17.68
N LYS A 95 3.26 -4.09 -18.65
CA LYS A 95 3.93 -2.82 -18.38
C LYS A 95 2.88 -1.76 -18.07
N LYS A 96 3.08 -1.06 -16.97
CA LYS A 96 2.26 0.06 -16.51
C LYS A 96 3.16 1.24 -16.22
N GLU A 97 2.68 2.43 -16.50
CA GLU A 97 3.44 3.66 -16.30
C GLU A 97 2.72 4.59 -15.33
N ARG A 98 3.50 5.46 -14.66
CA ARG A 98 3.00 6.54 -13.81
C ARG A 98 1.94 6.08 -12.79
N GLN A 99 2.17 4.95 -12.14
CA GLN A 99 1.21 4.36 -11.21
C GLN A 99 1.28 5.06 -9.85
N CYS A 100 0.12 5.43 -9.30
CA CYS A 100 -0.03 6.16 -8.05
C CYS A 100 -0.94 5.43 -7.04
N TRP A 101 -0.49 5.40 -5.79
CA TRP A 101 -1.22 4.92 -4.62
C TRP A 101 -1.21 5.98 -3.54
N ILE A 102 -2.37 6.24 -2.93
CA ILE A 102 -2.52 7.14 -1.79
C ILE A 102 -2.73 6.29 -0.55
N TYR A 103 -1.83 6.38 0.43
CA TYR A 103 -1.89 5.60 1.65
C TYR A 103 -2.31 6.46 2.84
N PHE A 104 -3.14 5.89 3.72
CA PHE A 104 -3.53 6.51 4.99
C PHE A 104 -2.62 6.10 6.15
N ARG A 105 -1.50 5.45 5.82
CA ARG A 105 -0.42 5.03 6.71
C ARG A 105 0.91 5.56 6.21
N SER A 106 1.83 5.80 7.13
CA SER A 106 3.24 6.09 6.84
C SER A 106 4.09 4.82 6.97
N THR A 107 5.36 4.89 6.54
CA THR A 107 6.32 3.81 6.81
C THR A 107 6.64 3.60 8.29
N SER A 108 6.25 4.55 9.15
CA SER A 108 6.41 4.43 10.61
C SER A 108 5.37 3.51 11.26
N THR A 109 4.22 3.31 10.61
CA THR A 109 3.09 2.52 11.14
C THR A 109 2.73 1.31 10.29
N ALA A 110 3.20 1.25 9.04
CA ALA A 110 3.00 0.14 8.12
C ALA A 110 4.31 -0.46 7.62
N THR A 111 4.27 -1.75 7.26
CA THR A 111 5.44 -2.48 6.78
C THR A 111 5.69 -2.18 5.30
N VAL A 112 6.93 -1.84 4.94
CA VAL A 112 7.39 -1.76 3.56
C VAL A 112 7.63 -3.16 3.00
N HIS A 113 7.13 -3.43 1.80
CA HIS A 113 7.34 -4.69 1.10
C HIS A 113 7.44 -4.47 -0.40
N THR A 114 8.00 -5.45 -1.12
CA THR A 114 7.94 -5.50 -2.59
C THR A 114 7.14 -6.75 -2.96
N PRO A 115 5.90 -6.62 -3.46
CA PRO A 115 5.09 -7.79 -3.80
C PRO A 115 5.75 -8.68 -4.84
N ASN A 116 5.62 -10.00 -4.70
CA ASN A 116 6.06 -10.94 -5.71
C ASN A 116 5.29 -10.70 -7.02
N GLY A 117 5.98 -10.78 -8.15
CA GLY A 117 5.39 -10.50 -9.47
C GLY A 117 5.22 -9.01 -9.79
N LEU A 118 5.56 -8.10 -8.86
CA LEU A 118 5.75 -6.68 -9.15
C LEU A 118 7.24 -6.36 -9.20
N SER A 119 7.64 -5.66 -10.25
CA SER A 119 8.99 -5.12 -10.40
C SER A 119 8.95 -3.73 -11.03
N GLY A 120 9.99 -2.93 -10.84
CA GLY A 120 10.03 -1.56 -11.34
C GLY A 120 10.65 -0.60 -10.34
N ASP A 121 10.39 0.69 -10.54
CA ASP A 121 10.96 1.77 -9.74
C ASP A 121 10.04 2.22 -8.58
N LEU A 122 9.35 1.26 -7.97
CA LEU A 122 8.46 1.42 -6.81
C LEU A 122 9.10 2.27 -5.70
N GLY A 123 8.44 3.36 -5.35
CA GLY A 123 8.84 4.24 -4.25
C GLY A 123 7.67 4.65 -3.38
N ILE A 124 7.92 4.70 -2.07
CA ILE A 124 7.07 5.32 -1.08
C ILE A 124 7.65 6.69 -0.73
N TYR A 125 6.78 7.68 -0.58
CA TYR A 125 7.13 9.01 -0.10
C TYR A 125 6.19 9.33 1.05
N ASP A 126 6.71 9.29 2.28
CA ASP A 126 5.95 9.67 3.46
C ASP A 126 5.71 11.17 3.47
N ARG A 127 4.50 11.58 3.80
CA ARG A 127 4.18 12.96 4.10
C ARG A 127 4.74 13.28 5.48
N ARG A 128 5.28 14.48 5.66
CA ARG A 128 5.78 14.92 6.98
C ARG A 128 4.60 15.27 7.87
N CYS A 129 4.42 14.53 8.96
CA CYS A 129 3.32 14.72 9.91
C CYS A 129 3.85 14.68 11.36
N TYR A 130 3.18 15.39 12.27
CA TYR A 130 3.55 15.55 13.68
C TYR A 130 2.42 15.15 14.61
#